data_AF-A0A816HVN4-F1
#
_entry.id   AF-A0A816HVN4-F1
#
_cell.length_a   1.000
_cell.length_b   1.000
_cell.length_c   1.000
_cell.angle_alpha   90.00
_cell.angle_beta   90.00
_cell.angle_gamma   90.00
#
_symmetry.space_group_name_H-M   'P 1'
#
loop_
_entity.id
_entity.type
_entity.pdbx_description
1 polymer ?
#
loop_
_entity_poly.entity_id
_entity_poly.type
_entity_poly.pdbx_seq_one_letter_code
_entity_poly.pdbx_strand_id
1 'polypeptide(L)'
;MTDGTGFVKRGTKFTVTDDLIVTAKKSNSTFSILKKLKGQADDMEVQVISISSAEALNLLKASLVTCSALSSAFRSLLLKEDRSNPISKRLKIET
;
A
#
# COMPACT_ATOMS: atom_id res chain seq x y z
N MET A 1 -8.17 -10.33 33.63
CA MET A 1 -8.61 -9.00 33.18
C MET A 1 -7.49 -8.04 33.46
N THR A 2 -6.83 -7.52 32.44
CA THR A 2 -5.79 -6.50 32.59
C THR A 2 -5.74 -5.65 31.31
N ASP A 3 -6.08 -4.37 31.52
CA ASP A 3 -5.42 -3.20 30.95
C ASP A 3 -5.80 -2.80 29.52
N GLY A 4 -7.04 -2.30 29.41
CA GLY A 4 -7.49 -1.48 28.29
C GLY A 4 -6.69 -0.20 28.14
N THR A 5 -5.53 -0.27 27.49
CA THR A 5 -4.78 0.90 27.03
C THR A 5 -4.92 1.03 25.51
N GLY A 6 -6.10 1.49 25.07
CA GLY A 6 -6.43 1.74 23.67
C GLY A 6 -5.91 3.08 23.12
N PHE A 7 -4.90 3.69 23.76
CA PHE A 7 -4.41 5.02 23.40
C PHE A 7 -2.97 4.96 22.91
N VAL A 8 -2.72 5.59 21.76
CA VAL A 8 -1.40 5.69 21.15
C VAL A 8 -0.97 7.16 21.09
N LYS A 9 0.34 7.43 21.21
CA LYS A 9 0.86 8.81 21.11
C LYS A 9 0.55 9.39 19.74
N ARG A 10 0.19 10.68 19.69
CA ARG A 10 -0.01 11.40 18.41
C ARG A 10 1.24 11.26 17.53
N GLY A 11 1.04 10.97 16.25
CA GLY A 11 2.14 10.80 15.28
C GLY A 11 2.82 9.43 15.32
N THR A 12 2.35 8.50 16.16
CA THR A 12 2.77 7.09 16.07
C THR A 12 2.42 6.54 14.70
N LYS A 13 3.41 5.96 14.02
CA LYS A 13 3.21 5.29 12.74
C LYS A 13 3.11 3.79 12.98
N PHE A 14 2.31 3.13 12.15
CA PHE A 14 2.14 1.69 12.17
C PHE A 14 2.53 1.11 10.81
N THR A 15 2.99 -0.12 10.84
CA THR A 15 3.05 -0.99 9.68
C THR A 15 1.85 -1.91 9.76
N VAL A 16 1.12 -2.03 8.67
CA VAL A 16 -0.01 -2.95 8.53
C VAL A 16 0.32 -3.88 7.37
N THR A 17 0.29 -5.18 7.60
CA THR A 17 0.50 -6.21 6.57
C THR A 17 -0.80 -6.52 5.83
N ASP A 18 -0.72 -7.26 4.73
CA ASP A 18 -1.85 -7.55 3.84
C ASP A 18 -3.04 -8.25 4.55
N ASP A 19 -2.72 -9.04 5.57
CA ASP A 19 -3.63 -9.74 6.48
C ASP A 19 -4.05 -8.91 7.71
N LEU A 20 -3.80 -7.59 7.69
CA LEU A 20 -4.18 -6.62 8.72
C LEU A 20 -3.51 -6.76 10.08
N ILE A 21 -2.35 -7.42 10.14
CA ILE A 21 -1.55 -7.42 11.37
C ILE A 21 -0.91 -6.03 11.55
N VAL A 22 -1.30 -5.35 12.63
CA VAL A 22 -0.82 -4.02 12.98
C VAL A 22 0.40 -4.12 13.89
N THR A 23 1.53 -3.57 13.45
CA THR A 23 2.76 -3.48 14.25
C THR A 23 3.17 -2.03 14.41
N ALA A 24 3.42 -1.59 15.65
CA ALA A 24 3.98 -0.26 15.90
C ALA A 24 5.33 -0.11 15.21
N LYS A 25 5.49 0.95 14.40
CA LYS A 25 6.74 1.20 13.71
C LYS A 25 7.79 1.65 14.72
N LYS A 26 8.85 0.86 14.89
CA LYS A 26 10.01 1.26 15.69
C LYS A 26 10.76 2.39 14.94
N SER A 27 11.77 2.98 15.54
CA SER A 27 12.62 4.03 14.93
C SER A 27 13.41 3.56 13.69
N ASN A 28 13.12 2.38 13.17
CA ASN A 28 13.73 1.81 11.99
C ASN A 28 13.13 2.44 10.72
N SER A 29 14.00 2.88 9.80
CA SER A 29 13.60 3.46 8.51
C SER A 29 12.71 2.48 7.75
N THR A 30 11.67 2.96 7.04
CA THR A 30 10.83 2.14 6.14
C THR A 30 11.71 1.29 5.22
N PHE A 31 12.81 1.87 4.75
CA PHE A 31 13.82 1.23 3.92
C PHE A 31 14.45 -0.02 4.55
N SER A 32 14.61 -0.05 5.87
CA SER A 32 15.16 -1.21 6.57
C SER A 32 14.18 -2.39 6.65
N ILE A 33 12.86 -2.13 6.68
CA ILE A 33 11.82 -3.17 6.59
C ILE A 33 11.80 -3.72 5.17
N LEU A 34 11.79 -2.84 4.17
CA LEU A 34 11.87 -3.18 2.75
C LEU A 34 13.12 -4.02 2.43
N LYS A 35 14.29 -3.65 2.97
CA LYS A 35 15.54 -4.40 2.84
C LYS A 35 15.54 -5.75 3.57
N LYS A 36 14.63 -6.01 4.50
CA LYS A 36 14.47 -7.34 5.14
C LYS A 36 13.61 -8.30 4.31
N LEU A 37 12.74 -7.79 3.46
CA LEU A 37 11.94 -8.57 2.49
C LEU A 37 12.79 -9.00 1.27
N LYS A 38 14.09 -9.22 1.52
CA LYS A 38 15.22 -9.19 0.58
C LYS A 38 15.21 -10.38 -0.39
N GLY A 39 14.37 -10.29 -1.42
CA GLY A 39 14.48 -11.06 -2.65
C GLY A 39 14.45 -10.19 -3.90
N GLN A 40 13.65 -9.11 -3.88
CA GLN A 40 13.36 -8.29 -5.07
C GLN A 40 13.27 -6.79 -4.74
N ALA A 41 14.24 -6.26 -3.98
CA ALA A 41 14.24 -4.85 -3.64
C ALA A 41 14.29 -3.92 -4.88
N ASP A 42 14.75 -4.43 -6.02
CA ASP A 42 14.86 -3.72 -7.30
C ASP A 42 13.51 -3.55 -8.01
N ASP A 43 12.52 -4.42 -7.72
CA ASP A 43 11.18 -4.42 -8.34
C ASP A 43 10.10 -3.86 -7.39
N MET A 44 10.51 -3.24 -6.28
CA MET A 44 9.60 -2.81 -5.23
C MET A 44 9.32 -1.30 -5.30
N GLU A 45 8.06 -0.94 -5.61
CA GLU A 45 7.61 0.45 -5.63
C GLU A 45 7.00 0.86 -4.28
N VAL A 46 7.24 2.12 -3.87
CA VAL A 46 6.56 2.74 -2.72
C VAL A 46 5.53 3.74 -3.24
N GLN A 47 4.25 3.47 -3.00
CA GLN A 47 3.16 4.36 -3.37
C GLN A 47 2.53 5.01 -2.14
N VAL A 48 2.17 6.29 -2.25
CA VAL A 48 1.36 7.00 -1.25
C VAL A 48 -0.07 7.02 -1.74
N ILE A 49 -0.95 6.30 -1.05
CA ILE A 49 -2.38 6.27 -1.34
C ILE A 49 -3.14 7.13 -0.34
N SER A 50 -4.19 7.81 -0.82
CA SER A 50 -5.17 8.47 0.04
C SER A 50 -6.39 7.56 0.16
N ILE A 51 -6.84 7.30 1.38
CA ILE A 51 -7.97 6.41 1.65
C ILE A 51 -9.18 7.28 1.97
N SER A 52 -10.19 7.27 1.10
CA SER A 52 -11.49 7.88 1.38
C SER A 52 -12.39 6.91 2.14
N SER A 53 -13.58 7.37 2.52
CA SER A 53 -14.59 6.54 3.17
C SER A 53 -15.00 5.32 2.32
N ALA A 54 -14.99 5.46 0.99
CA ALA A 54 -15.34 4.36 0.09
C ALA A 54 -14.30 3.23 0.12
N GLU A 55 -13.00 3.57 0.07
CA GLU A 55 -11.96 2.55 0.11
C GLU A 55 -11.78 1.96 1.53
N ALA A 56 -12.05 2.74 2.58
CA ALA A 56 -12.11 2.22 3.94
C ALA A 56 -13.24 1.18 4.11
N LEU A 57 -14.42 1.42 3.51
CA LEU A 57 -15.50 0.44 3.51
C LEU A 57 -15.14 -0.81 2.71
N ASN A 58 -14.47 -0.66 1.57
CA ASN A 58 -13.99 -1.80 0.79
C ASN A 58 -12.94 -2.61 1.56
N LEU A 59 -12.07 -1.95 2.32
CA LEU A 59 -11.11 -2.61 3.21
C LEU A 59 -11.81 -3.44 4.28
N LEU A 60 -12.83 -2.88 4.92
CA LEU A 60 -13.64 -3.61 5.91
C LEU A 60 -14.35 -4.82 5.29
N LYS A 61 -14.90 -4.69 4.08
CA LYS A 61 -15.50 -5.84 3.39
C LYS A 61 -14.46 -6.92 3.11
N ALA A 62 -13.29 -6.51 2.59
CA ALA A 62 -12.21 -7.43 2.27
C ALA A 62 -11.65 -8.14 3.51
N SER A 63 -11.61 -7.47 4.67
CA SER A 63 -11.12 -8.07 5.93
C SER A 63 -11.98 -9.20 6.45
N LEU A 64 -13.26 -9.23 6.08
CA LEU A 64 -14.21 -10.24 6.54
C LEU A 64 -14.18 -11.51 5.66
N VAL A 65 -13.68 -11.40 4.43
CA VAL A 65 -13.81 -12.46 3.42
C VAL A 65 -12.48 -12.90 2.81
N THR A 66 -11.37 -12.24 3.12
CA THR A 66 -10.04 -12.54 2.56
C THR A 66 -8.93 -12.44 3.62
N CYS A 67 -7.85 -13.21 3.42
CA CYS A 67 -6.59 -13.04 4.15
C CYS A 67 -5.64 -12.02 3.49
N SER A 68 -6.04 -11.46 2.35
CA SER A 68 -5.27 -10.50 1.55
C SER A 68 -6.04 -9.19 1.40
N ALA A 69 -6.40 -8.60 2.54
CA ALA A 69 -7.37 -7.53 2.62
C ALA A 69 -6.86 -6.22 2.00
N LEU A 70 -5.60 -5.82 2.24
CA LEU A 70 -5.04 -4.59 1.67
C LEU A 70 -4.97 -4.68 0.15
N SER A 71 -4.46 -5.80 -0.38
CA SER A 71 -4.32 -6.05 -1.81
C SER A 71 -5.68 -6.12 -2.49
N SER A 72 -6.66 -6.79 -1.88
CA SER A 72 -8.02 -6.88 -2.40
C SER A 72 -8.70 -5.50 -2.43
N ALA A 73 -8.61 -4.74 -1.34
CA ALA A 73 -9.31 -3.48 -1.18
C ALA A 73 -8.71 -2.33 -2.01
N PHE A 74 -7.38 -2.29 -2.14
CA PHE A 74 -6.67 -1.19 -2.81
C PHE A 74 -6.16 -1.56 -4.20
N ARG A 75 -6.54 -2.72 -4.72
CA ARG A 75 -6.15 -3.20 -6.05
C ARG A 75 -6.38 -2.18 -7.15
N SER A 76 -7.53 -1.52 -7.15
CA SER A 76 -7.89 -0.48 -8.13
C SER A 76 -7.08 0.82 -7.96
N LEU A 77 -6.55 1.10 -6.77
CA LEU A 77 -5.70 2.27 -6.52
C LEU A 77 -4.25 2.03 -6.96
N LEU A 78 -3.80 0.78 -6.92
CA LEU A 78 -2.44 0.38 -7.25
C LEU A 78 -2.25 0.06 -8.73
N LEU A 79 -3.33 -0.32 -9.43
CA LEU A 79 -3.38 -0.44 -10.89
C LEU A 79 -3.45 0.97 -11.50
N LYS A 80 -2.34 1.71 -11.46
CA LYS A 80 -2.16 2.83 -12.38
C LYS A 80 -2.17 2.23 -13.78
N GLU A 81 -3.20 2.59 -14.53
CA GLU A 81 -3.35 2.32 -15.96
C GLU A 81 -2.01 2.58 -16.66
N ASP A 82 -1.45 1.57 -17.35
CA ASP A 82 -0.60 1.81 -18.50
C ASP A 82 -1.49 2.53 -19.52
N ARG A 83 -1.63 3.85 -19.36
CA ARG A 83 -2.04 4.71 -20.45
C ARG A 83 -0.89 4.70 -21.42
N SER A 84 -0.83 3.64 -22.21
CA SER A 84 -0.19 3.63 -23.51
C SER A 84 -0.64 4.90 -24.22
N ASN A 85 0.22 5.92 -24.17
CA ASN A 85 -0.02 7.22 -24.76
C ASN A 85 -0.22 7.03 -26.28
N PRO A 86 -1.38 7.32 -26.88
CA PRO A 86 -1.57 7.11 -28.31
C PRO A 86 -0.80 8.11 -29.20
N ILE A 87 -0.06 9.08 -28.65
CA ILE A 87 0.36 10.27 -29.43
C ILE A 87 1.86 10.30 -29.81
N SER A 88 2.75 9.50 -29.21
CA SER A 88 4.20 9.60 -29.47
C SER A 88 4.77 8.78 -30.65
N LYS A 89 3.96 8.37 -31.64
CA LYS A 89 4.50 7.85 -32.92
C LYS A 89 4.22 8.76 -34.13
N ARG A 90 4.07 10.07 -33.92
CA ARG A 90 4.50 11.02 -34.96
C ARG A 90 6.02 11.10 -34.99
N LEU A 91 6.67 10.02 -35.46
CA LEU A 91 8.04 10.11 -35.93
C LEU A 91 7.99 10.50 -37.41
N LYS A 92 8.41 11.73 -37.64
CA LYS A 92 8.91 12.34 -38.86
C LYS A 92 9.48 11.30 -39.85
N ILE A 93 8.85 11.17 -41.02
CA ILE A 93 9.55 10.84 -42.26
C ILE A 93 9.17 11.89 -43.31
N GLU A 94 10.03 12.90 -43.41
CA GLU A 94 10.29 13.58 -44.68
C GLU A 94 10.96 12.57 -45.61
N THR A 95 10.39 12.35 -46.79
CA THR A 95 11.07 12.42 -48.09
C THR A 95 9.99 12.66 -49.15
#